data_AF-A0A059LCB3-F1
#
_entry.id   AF-A0A059LCB3-F1
#
_cell.length_a   1.000
_cell.length_b   1.000
_cell.length_c   1.000
_cell.angle_alpha   90.00
_cell.angle_beta   90.00
_cell.angle_gamma   90.00
#
_symmetry.space_group_name_H-M   'P 1'
#
loop_
_entity.id
_entity.type
_entity.pdbx_description
1 polymer ?
#
loop_
_entity_poly.entity_id
_entity_poly.type
_entity_poly.pdbx_seq_one_letter_code
_entity_poly.pdbx_strand_id
1 'polypeptide(L)'
;FHTVQRNFLVQTGDPSNTGKGGDSIWALLEDSSKRLFRDEIRPQLKHVQRGCLGMASSAADANASQFYITTGTELDSLDGRHTLFGQVAEGLDVLQAIDETPCDSGGRPLQNIRIRHTIVLDDPFEDPPGLAALVPGASPPPEFASDGRLEEDWVPQDASLDAAQAEEAGRDRDARSRAIVLEMIGDLPEAEAAPPDSVLFVCKLNPVTTEEDLEIIFSRFGTVVDCSILRDQRTGDSLCYAFVGFDSREACEAAYHKMNNVLIDDRRI
;
A
#
# COMPACT_ATOMS: atom_id res chain seq x y z
N PHE A 1 11.99 -0.43 -10.44
CA PHE A 1 12.20 -1.42 -9.36
C PHE A 1 11.19 -2.53 -9.51
N HIS A 2 11.67 -3.76 -9.69
CA HIS A 2 10.81 -4.92 -9.92
C HIS A 2 10.66 -5.81 -8.68
N THR A 3 11.53 -5.65 -7.68
CA THR A 3 11.47 -6.39 -6.42
C THR A 3 11.87 -5.50 -5.24
N VAL A 4 11.12 -5.60 -4.15
CA VAL A 4 11.32 -4.93 -2.87
C VAL A 4 11.13 -5.98 -1.79
N GLN A 5 12.16 -6.18 -0.98
CA GLN A 5 12.14 -7.03 0.21
C GLN A 5 12.37 -6.13 1.42
N ARG A 6 11.29 -5.90 2.18
CA ARG A 6 11.25 -4.93 3.26
C ARG A 6 12.35 -5.17 4.30
N ASN A 7 13.06 -4.12 4.69
CA ASN A 7 14.22 -4.16 5.59
C ASN A 7 15.36 -5.10 5.13
N PHE A 8 15.45 -5.37 3.84
CA PHE A 8 16.51 -6.21 3.27
C PHE A 8 17.14 -5.53 2.04
N LEU A 9 16.48 -5.59 0.88
CA LEU A 9 16.98 -4.96 -0.34
C LEU A 9 15.86 -4.58 -1.31
N VAL A 10 16.18 -3.65 -2.21
CA VAL A 10 15.36 -3.31 -3.37
C VAL A 10 16.18 -3.57 -4.64
N GLN A 11 15.58 -4.23 -5.63
CA GLN A 11 16.26 -4.66 -6.85
C GLN A 11 15.66 -3.99 -8.10
N THR A 12 16.54 -3.62 -9.03
CA THR A 12 16.21 -2.93 -10.28
C THR A 12 17.27 -3.22 -11.35
N GLY A 13 17.20 -2.51 -12.49
CA GLY A 13 18.19 -2.63 -13.58
C GLY A 13 17.86 -3.70 -14.62
N ASP A 14 16.65 -4.25 -14.60
CA ASP A 14 16.12 -5.07 -15.71
C ASP A 14 15.20 -4.22 -16.60
N PRO A 15 15.61 -3.85 -17.83
CA PRO A 15 14.78 -3.08 -18.76
C PRO A 15 13.48 -3.79 -19.15
N SER A 16 13.46 -5.12 -19.14
CA SER A 16 12.26 -5.92 -19.43
C SER A 16 11.27 -5.96 -18.27
N ASN A 17 11.70 -5.51 -17.08
CA ASN A 17 10.91 -5.53 -15.85
C ASN A 17 10.38 -6.94 -15.49
N THR A 18 11.09 -8.01 -15.88
CA THR A 18 10.71 -9.41 -15.57
C THR A 18 11.49 -9.98 -14.38
N GLY A 19 12.60 -9.34 -14.00
CA GLY A 19 13.60 -9.82 -13.05
C GLY A 19 14.60 -10.79 -13.67
N LYS A 20 14.47 -11.12 -14.97
CA LYS A 20 15.31 -12.11 -15.67
C LYS A 20 16.11 -11.52 -16.83
N GLY A 21 15.85 -10.26 -17.18
CA GLY A 21 16.54 -9.57 -18.27
C GLY A 21 17.76 -8.77 -17.82
N GLY A 22 18.25 -7.94 -18.72
CA GLY A 22 19.41 -7.07 -18.51
C GLY A 22 20.69 -7.62 -19.14
N ASP A 23 21.41 -6.73 -19.80
CA ASP A 23 22.72 -6.98 -20.42
C ASP A 23 23.75 -5.98 -19.90
N SER A 24 25.02 -6.36 -19.92
CA SER A 24 26.13 -5.42 -19.75
C SER A 24 26.45 -4.68 -21.05
N ILE A 25 27.20 -3.57 -20.94
CA ILE A 25 27.60 -2.76 -22.09
C ILE A 25 28.48 -3.54 -23.09
N TRP A 26 29.19 -4.57 -22.63
CA TRP A 26 30.07 -5.40 -23.46
C TRP A 26 29.30 -6.22 -24.50
N ALA A 27 28.02 -6.53 -24.24
CA ALA A 27 27.15 -7.14 -25.24
C ALA A 27 26.91 -6.24 -26.46
N LEU A 28 26.94 -4.93 -26.26
CA LEU A 28 26.69 -3.92 -27.29
C LEU A 28 27.99 -3.50 -27.99
N LEU A 29 29.09 -3.39 -27.25
CA LEU A 29 30.38 -2.93 -27.77
C LEU A 29 31.17 -4.01 -28.50
N GLU A 30 31.10 -5.25 -28.02
CA GLU A 30 31.92 -6.33 -28.52
C GLU A 30 31.09 -7.40 -29.22
N ASP A 31 30.44 -8.27 -28.44
CA ASP A 31 29.64 -9.36 -28.98
C ASP A 31 28.54 -9.76 -28.00
N SER A 32 27.41 -10.20 -28.57
CA SER A 32 26.25 -10.70 -27.83
C SER A 32 26.52 -11.90 -26.91
N SER A 33 27.67 -12.56 -26.99
CA SER A 33 28.09 -13.58 -26.02
C SER A 33 28.68 -12.99 -24.74
N LYS A 34 29.15 -11.73 -24.76
CA LYS A 34 29.73 -11.01 -23.62
C LYS A 34 28.69 -10.23 -22.81
N ARG A 35 27.56 -10.87 -22.55
CA ARG A 35 26.44 -10.26 -21.79
C ARG A 35 26.77 -10.09 -20.32
N LEU A 36 27.58 -11.01 -19.80
CA LEU A 36 27.92 -11.11 -18.39
C LEU A 36 29.38 -10.72 -18.13
N PHE A 37 29.65 -10.20 -16.94
CA PHE A 37 31.00 -9.91 -16.47
C PHE A 37 31.27 -10.47 -15.07
N ARG A 38 32.57 -10.60 -14.78
CA ARG A 38 33.10 -11.23 -13.56
C ARG A 38 32.73 -10.49 -12.27
N ASP A 39 32.84 -11.18 -11.15
CA ASP A 39 32.73 -10.58 -9.82
C ASP A 39 34.00 -9.82 -9.44
N GLU A 40 33.84 -8.74 -8.67
CA GLU A 40 34.93 -7.94 -8.10
C GLU A 40 34.78 -7.85 -6.56
N ILE A 41 34.73 -9.02 -5.92
CA ILE A 41 34.54 -9.14 -4.47
C ILE A 41 35.78 -8.68 -3.71
N ARG A 42 35.59 -7.75 -2.77
CA ARG A 42 36.64 -7.22 -1.89
C ARG A 42 36.30 -7.52 -0.42
N PRO A 43 37.15 -8.22 0.35
CA PRO A 43 36.87 -8.57 1.75
C PRO A 43 36.61 -7.40 2.69
N GLN A 44 37.08 -6.20 2.32
CA GLN A 44 36.91 -4.97 3.09
C GLN A 44 35.55 -4.31 2.86
N LEU A 45 34.86 -4.64 1.76
CA LEU A 45 33.55 -4.11 1.44
C LEU A 45 32.49 -5.06 2.00
N LYS A 46 31.64 -4.55 2.86
CA LYS A 46 30.61 -5.30 3.58
C LYS A 46 29.29 -4.55 3.60
N HIS A 47 28.18 -5.28 3.71
CA HIS A 47 26.83 -4.74 3.79
C HIS A 47 26.47 -4.27 5.21
N VAL A 48 27.31 -3.40 5.78
CA VAL A 48 27.18 -2.96 7.18
C VAL A 48 26.00 -2.02 7.36
N GLN A 49 25.84 -1.07 6.45
CA GLN A 49 24.86 0.01 6.55
C GLN A 49 23.82 -0.05 5.44
N ARG A 50 22.76 0.71 5.67
CA ARG A 50 21.72 0.94 4.68
C ARG A 50 22.28 1.73 3.49
N GLY A 51 21.78 1.43 2.30
CA GLY A 51 22.15 2.14 1.08
C GLY A 51 23.42 1.60 0.41
N CYS A 52 23.89 0.41 0.72
CA CYS A 52 24.97 -0.23 -0.06
C CYS A 52 24.43 -0.64 -1.44
N LEU A 53 25.21 -0.37 -2.50
CA LEU A 53 24.89 -0.77 -3.87
C LEU A 53 25.71 -2.00 -4.26
N GLY A 54 25.01 -3.05 -4.68
CA GLY A 54 25.62 -4.32 -5.10
C GLY A 54 25.00 -4.87 -6.39
N MET A 55 25.78 -5.64 -7.14
CA MET A 55 25.31 -6.29 -8.36
C MET A 55 24.37 -7.46 -8.02
N ALA A 56 23.23 -7.52 -8.70
CA ALA A 56 22.31 -8.65 -8.62
C ALA A 56 22.71 -9.70 -9.66
N SER A 57 23.23 -10.82 -9.19
CA SER A 57 23.67 -11.95 -10.02
C SER A 57 23.06 -13.25 -9.52
N SER A 58 22.74 -14.15 -10.45
CA SER A 58 22.20 -15.48 -10.15
C SER A 58 23.29 -16.54 -9.96
N ALA A 59 24.53 -16.23 -10.32
CA ALA A 59 25.69 -17.12 -10.25
C ALA A 59 26.98 -16.30 -10.13
N ALA A 60 28.08 -16.97 -9.77
CA ALA A 60 29.41 -16.38 -9.79
C ALA A 60 29.78 -15.92 -11.20
N ASP A 61 30.41 -14.75 -11.31
CA ASP A 61 30.84 -14.13 -12.56
C ASP A 61 29.71 -13.89 -13.58
N ALA A 62 28.48 -13.72 -13.08
CA ALA A 62 27.28 -13.54 -13.91
C ALA A 62 26.62 -12.17 -13.72
N ASN A 63 27.42 -11.11 -13.61
CA ASN A 63 26.90 -9.75 -13.46
C ASN A 63 26.44 -9.17 -14.81
N ALA A 64 25.35 -8.40 -14.79
CA ALA A 64 24.79 -7.74 -15.98
C ALA A 64 24.40 -6.29 -15.64
N SER A 65 23.19 -5.84 -15.98
CA SER A 65 22.69 -4.50 -15.62
C SER A 65 21.85 -4.47 -14.34
N GLN A 66 21.46 -5.62 -13.80
CA GLN A 66 20.67 -5.65 -12.57
C GLN A 66 21.52 -5.38 -11.34
N PHE A 67 21.00 -4.55 -10.45
CA PHE A 67 21.63 -4.20 -9.18
C PHE A 67 20.59 -4.06 -8.07
N TYR A 68 21.05 -4.09 -6.84
CA TYR A 68 20.24 -3.84 -5.66
C TYR A 68 20.81 -2.73 -4.79
N ILE A 69 19.95 -2.18 -3.95
CA ILE A 69 20.29 -1.24 -2.89
C ILE A 69 19.81 -1.84 -1.56
N THR A 70 20.68 -1.91 -0.56
CA THR A 70 20.29 -2.45 0.75
C THR A 70 19.39 -1.48 1.50
N THR A 71 18.30 -2.01 2.07
CA THR A 71 17.42 -1.26 2.97
C THR A 71 17.61 -1.68 4.42
N GLY A 72 18.11 -2.89 4.66
CA GLY A 72 18.56 -3.38 5.96
C GLY A 72 20.01 -3.00 6.29
N THR A 73 20.44 -3.38 7.50
CA THR A 73 21.80 -3.22 8.02
C THR A 73 22.40 -4.58 8.37
N GLU A 74 23.72 -4.68 8.42
CA GLU A 74 24.47 -5.89 8.82
C GLU A 74 24.03 -7.14 8.05
N LEU A 75 23.95 -7.03 6.72
CA LEU A 75 23.51 -8.13 5.84
C LEU A 75 24.67 -9.07 5.50
N ASP A 76 25.28 -9.67 6.53
CA ASP A 76 26.46 -10.54 6.42
C ASP A 76 26.28 -11.70 5.42
N SER A 77 25.02 -12.14 5.24
CA SER A 77 24.72 -13.18 4.26
C SER A 77 25.11 -12.78 2.84
N LEU A 78 25.11 -11.50 2.47
CA LEU A 78 25.43 -11.03 1.13
C LEU A 78 26.94 -10.82 0.92
N ASP A 79 27.71 -10.70 2.01
CA ASP A 79 29.15 -10.47 1.96
C ASP A 79 29.89 -11.63 1.28
N GLY A 80 30.87 -11.28 0.46
CA GLY A 80 31.68 -12.27 -0.25
C GLY A 80 30.95 -13.02 -1.38
N ARG A 81 29.68 -12.70 -1.66
CA ARG A 81 28.88 -13.31 -2.74
C ARG A 81 28.54 -12.34 -3.86
N HIS A 82 28.47 -11.05 -3.57
CA HIS A 82 28.07 -10.02 -4.52
C HIS A 82 29.13 -8.92 -4.63
N THR A 83 29.25 -8.36 -5.84
CA THR A 83 30.13 -7.23 -6.08
C THR A 83 29.51 -5.95 -5.55
N LEU A 84 30.08 -5.39 -4.48
CA LEU A 84 29.75 -4.07 -3.95
C LEU A 84 30.53 -3.00 -4.71
N PHE A 85 29.81 -2.02 -5.27
CA PHE A 85 30.41 -0.99 -6.14
C PHE A 85 30.04 0.44 -5.75
N GLY A 86 29.17 0.65 -4.75
CA GLY A 86 28.83 2.00 -4.33
C GLY A 86 28.01 2.06 -3.05
N GLN A 87 27.66 3.28 -2.68
CA GLN A 87 26.78 3.57 -1.55
C GLN A 87 25.92 4.82 -1.87
N VAL A 88 24.67 4.81 -1.43
CA VAL A 88 23.79 5.99 -1.44
C VAL A 88 24.37 7.05 -0.52
N ALA A 89 24.76 8.20 -1.09
CA ALA A 89 25.24 9.36 -0.33
C ALA A 89 24.09 10.25 0.17
N GLU A 90 23.06 10.45 -0.67
CA GLU A 90 21.89 11.30 -0.40
C GLU A 90 20.60 10.59 -0.84
N GLY A 91 19.45 10.95 -0.27
CA GLY A 91 18.15 10.36 -0.65
C GLY A 91 17.78 9.06 0.08
N LEU A 92 18.28 8.84 1.30
CA LEU A 92 17.94 7.67 2.13
C LEU A 92 16.45 7.63 2.53
N ASP A 93 15.81 8.78 2.59
CA ASP A 93 14.35 8.95 2.77
C ASP A 93 13.57 8.43 1.55
N VAL A 94 14.03 8.72 0.33
CA VAL A 94 13.44 8.16 -0.90
C VAL A 94 13.59 6.64 -0.91
N LEU A 95 14.79 6.14 -0.56
CA LEU A 95 15.00 4.70 -0.40
C LEU A 95 14.06 4.09 0.66
N GLN A 96 13.64 4.86 1.67
CA GLN A 96 12.72 4.40 2.71
C GLN A 96 11.30 4.31 2.19
N ALA A 97 10.86 5.31 1.45
CA ALA A 97 9.56 5.26 0.78
C ALA A 97 9.45 4.05 -0.16
N ILE A 98 10.53 3.72 -0.89
CA ILE A 98 10.57 2.51 -1.74
C ILE A 98 10.47 1.24 -0.89
N ASP A 99 11.20 1.13 0.23
CA ASP A 99 11.17 -0.04 1.12
C ASP A 99 9.80 -0.28 1.78
N GLU A 100 9.07 0.80 2.06
CA GLU A 100 7.76 0.76 2.72
C GLU A 100 6.60 0.55 1.73
N THR A 101 6.87 0.51 0.42
CA THR A 101 5.84 0.41 -0.61
C THR A 101 5.08 -0.92 -0.51
N PRO A 102 3.73 -0.91 -0.60
CA PRO A 102 2.93 -2.12 -0.70
C PRO A 102 3.35 -3.02 -1.86
N CYS A 103 3.66 -4.28 -1.56
CA CYS A 103 4.08 -5.28 -2.54
C CYS A 103 3.15 -6.50 -2.53
N ASP A 104 3.16 -7.25 -3.62
CA ASP A 104 2.54 -8.57 -3.68
C ASP A 104 3.33 -9.62 -2.89
N SER A 105 2.87 -10.87 -2.91
CA SER A 105 3.55 -11.99 -2.23
C SER A 105 4.94 -12.31 -2.78
N GLY A 106 5.28 -11.87 -3.99
CA GLY A 106 6.60 -12.01 -4.61
C GLY A 106 7.53 -10.84 -4.34
N GLY A 107 7.12 -9.86 -3.52
CA GLY A 107 7.87 -8.65 -3.27
C GLY A 107 7.85 -7.68 -4.45
N ARG A 108 6.91 -7.80 -5.39
CA ARG A 108 6.77 -6.86 -6.50
C ARG A 108 5.88 -5.68 -6.09
N PRO A 109 6.31 -4.42 -6.26
CA PRO A 109 5.50 -3.26 -5.91
C PRO A 109 4.15 -3.24 -6.65
N LEU A 110 3.06 -2.96 -5.92
CA LEU A 110 1.71 -2.83 -6.46
C LEU A 110 1.54 -1.58 -7.33
N GLN A 111 2.29 -0.53 -6.99
CA GLN A 111 2.43 0.68 -7.79
C GLN A 111 3.83 0.74 -8.41
N ASN A 112 3.91 1.15 -9.68
CA ASN A 112 5.16 1.21 -10.42
C ASN A 112 6.12 2.25 -9.83
N ILE A 113 7.37 1.83 -9.56
CA ILE A 113 8.47 2.70 -9.14
C ILE A 113 9.55 2.66 -10.22
N ARG A 114 9.87 3.82 -10.80
CA ARG A 114 10.72 3.91 -12.01
C ARG A 114 11.86 4.91 -11.84
N ILE A 115 12.97 4.61 -12.51
CA ILE A 115 14.09 5.55 -12.66
C ILE A 115 13.80 6.39 -13.89
N ARG A 116 13.57 7.68 -13.71
CA ARG A 116 13.25 8.60 -14.82
C ARG A 116 14.50 9.02 -15.58
N HIS A 117 15.53 9.43 -14.84
CA HIS A 117 16.79 9.92 -15.40
C HIS A 117 17.96 9.44 -14.55
N THR A 118 19.11 9.24 -15.19
CA THR A 118 20.40 8.99 -14.53
C THR A 118 21.37 10.04 -15.02
N ILE A 119 22.04 10.73 -14.10
CA ILE A 119 23.02 11.78 -14.41
C ILE A 119 24.34 11.35 -13.77
N VAL A 120 25.39 11.24 -14.60
CA VAL A 120 26.76 11.01 -14.13
C VAL A 120 27.35 12.38 -13.78
N LEU A 121 27.65 12.60 -12.49
CA LEU A 121 28.16 13.89 -12.01
C LEU A 121 29.64 14.08 -12.30
N ASP A 122 30.40 13.00 -12.16
CA ASP A 122 31.84 12.94 -12.43
C ASP A 122 32.12 11.57 -13.05
N ASP A 123 32.70 11.57 -14.26
CA ASP A 123 33.12 10.36 -14.95
C ASP A 123 34.65 10.27 -14.90
N PRO A 124 35.21 9.40 -14.05
CA PRO A 124 36.65 9.28 -13.90
C PRO A 124 37.29 8.41 -14.99
N PHE A 125 36.51 7.82 -15.90
CA PHE A 125 37.00 6.88 -16.91
C PHE A 125 36.99 7.48 -18.32
N GLU A 126 37.88 6.97 -19.17
CA GLU A 126 37.82 7.27 -20.60
C GLU A 126 36.77 6.39 -21.29
N ASP A 127 36.02 6.98 -22.22
CA ASP A 127 35.02 6.26 -22.99
C ASP A 127 35.64 5.10 -23.80
N PRO A 128 35.10 3.87 -23.70
CA PRO A 128 35.58 2.76 -24.52
C PRO A 128 35.30 3.00 -26.02
N PRO A 129 36.15 2.45 -26.91
CA PRO A 129 35.96 2.59 -28.35
C PRO A 129 34.58 2.11 -28.80
N GLY A 130 33.87 2.92 -29.60
CA GLY A 130 32.54 2.61 -30.11
C GLY A 130 31.38 3.07 -29.22
N LEU A 131 31.63 3.45 -27.96
CA LEU A 131 30.56 3.92 -27.06
C LEU A 131 29.85 5.16 -27.60
N ALA A 132 30.58 6.13 -28.12
CA ALA A 132 30.02 7.36 -28.68
C ALA A 132 28.98 7.13 -29.79
N ALA A 133 29.06 6.00 -30.51
CA ALA A 133 28.07 5.64 -31.53
C ALA A 133 26.79 5.01 -30.94
N LEU A 134 26.86 4.49 -29.72
CA LEU A 134 25.74 3.87 -29.01
C LEU A 134 24.98 4.86 -28.12
N VAL A 135 25.63 5.95 -27.69
CA VAL A 135 24.99 6.97 -26.86
C VAL A 135 23.96 7.72 -27.71
N PRO A 136 22.65 7.61 -27.40
CA PRO A 136 21.63 8.34 -28.14
C PRO A 136 21.74 9.84 -27.83
N GLY A 137 21.41 10.69 -28.80
CA GLY A 137 21.47 12.15 -28.63
C GLY A 137 20.48 12.72 -27.58
N ALA A 138 19.52 11.90 -27.13
CA ALA A 138 18.61 12.20 -26.03
C ALA A 138 18.21 10.90 -25.33
N SER A 139 17.74 11.01 -24.07
CA SER A 139 17.14 9.86 -23.39
C SER A 139 15.96 9.31 -24.21
N PRO A 140 15.87 7.97 -24.39
CA PRO A 140 14.72 7.39 -25.07
C PRO A 140 13.43 7.75 -24.33
N PRO A 141 12.31 7.91 -25.05
CA PRO A 141 11.04 8.14 -24.40
C PRO A 141 10.72 6.94 -23.49
N PRO A 142 10.07 7.19 -22.35
CA PRO A 142 9.66 6.12 -21.47
C PRO A 142 8.66 5.19 -22.19
N GLU A 143 9.10 3.96 -22.50
CA GLU A 143 8.23 2.89 -22.99
C GLU A 143 7.96 1.90 -21.87
N PHE A 144 6.69 1.81 -21.47
CA PHE A 144 6.28 0.95 -20.39
C PHE A 144 5.23 -0.03 -20.88
N ALA A 145 5.54 -1.33 -20.79
CA ALA A 145 4.52 -2.35 -20.98
C ALA A 145 3.50 -2.23 -19.83
N SER A 146 2.23 -2.10 -20.18
CA SER A 146 1.14 -2.20 -19.21
C SER A 146 1.14 -3.62 -18.64
N ASP A 147 1.43 -3.75 -17.36
CA ASP A 147 1.45 -5.03 -16.65
C ASP A 147 0.32 -5.16 -15.61
N GLY A 148 -0.71 -4.32 -15.74
CA GLY A 148 -1.93 -4.34 -14.91
C GLY A 148 -1.76 -3.74 -13.52
N ARG A 149 -0.57 -3.19 -13.20
CA ARG A 149 -0.29 -2.52 -11.91
C ARG A 149 -0.65 -1.04 -11.96
N LEU A 150 -0.72 -0.42 -10.79
CA LEU A 150 -0.96 1.02 -10.69
C LEU A 150 0.25 1.77 -11.27
N GLU A 151 -0.01 2.76 -12.12
CA GLU A 151 1.04 3.61 -12.66
C GLU A 151 1.59 4.56 -11.58
N GLU A 152 2.78 5.09 -11.82
CA GLU A 152 3.49 5.95 -10.86
C GLU A 152 2.72 7.24 -10.52
N ASP A 153 1.88 7.71 -11.43
CA ASP A 153 1.03 8.89 -11.30
C ASP A 153 -0.38 8.57 -10.79
N TRP A 154 -0.66 7.30 -10.47
CA TRP A 154 -1.94 6.92 -9.89
C TRP A 154 -2.11 7.54 -8.50
N VAL A 155 -3.23 8.24 -8.33
CA VAL A 155 -3.66 8.82 -7.06
C VAL A 155 -5.04 8.23 -6.71
N PRO A 156 -5.28 7.80 -5.46
CA PRO A 156 -6.61 7.40 -5.02
C PRO A 156 -7.62 8.53 -5.28
N GLN A 157 -8.80 8.21 -5.83
CA GLN A 157 -9.85 9.21 -6.11
C GLN A 157 -10.22 10.03 -4.85
N ASP A 158 -10.23 9.40 -3.67
CA ASP A 158 -10.54 10.08 -2.40
C ASP A 158 -9.45 11.07 -1.94
N ALA A 159 -8.21 10.92 -2.42
CA ALA A 159 -7.10 11.83 -2.13
C ALA A 159 -6.98 12.98 -3.16
N SER A 160 -7.70 12.88 -4.28
CA SER A 160 -7.82 13.95 -5.28
C SER A 160 -8.95 14.94 -4.96
N LEU A 161 -9.77 14.63 -3.96
CA LEU A 161 -10.82 15.48 -3.43
C LEU A 161 -10.19 16.34 -2.32
N ASP A 162 -10.35 17.66 -2.42
CA ASP A 162 -9.99 18.57 -1.33
C ASP A 162 -10.67 18.10 -0.03
N ALA A 163 -10.10 18.39 1.16
CA ALA A 163 -10.65 17.90 2.43
C ALA A 163 -12.16 18.17 2.62
N ALA A 164 -12.68 19.24 2.01
CA ALA A 164 -14.11 19.57 1.96
C ALA A 164 -14.93 18.61 1.07
N GLN A 165 -14.38 18.22 -0.09
CA GLN A 165 -15.03 17.30 -1.03
C GLN A 165 -14.98 15.84 -0.55
N ALA A 166 -13.93 15.45 0.17
CA ALA A 166 -13.84 14.13 0.81
C ALA A 166 -14.86 13.98 1.95
N GLU A 167 -15.12 15.05 2.71
CA GLU A 167 -16.18 15.08 3.73
C GLU A 167 -17.57 14.98 3.10
N GLU A 168 -17.80 15.67 1.98
CA GLU A 168 -19.08 15.62 1.25
C GLU A 168 -19.31 14.26 0.57
N ALA A 169 -18.28 13.68 -0.06
CA ALA A 169 -18.34 12.34 -0.63
C ALA A 169 -18.52 11.26 0.46
N GLY A 170 -17.90 11.44 1.63
CA GLY A 170 -18.12 10.60 2.81
C GLY A 170 -19.58 10.65 3.28
N ARG A 171 -20.15 11.86 3.38
CA ARG A 171 -21.57 12.06 3.72
C ARG A 171 -22.50 11.41 2.69
N ASP A 172 -22.21 11.52 1.41
CA ASP A 172 -23.00 10.90 0.33
C ASP A 172 -22.90 9.37 0.34
N ARG A 173 -21.71 8.83 0.61
CA ARG A 173 -21.50 7.38 0.69
C ARG A 173 -22.16 6.80 1.94
N ASP A 174 -22.05 7.48 3.07
CA ASP A 174 -22.74 7.12 4.31
C ASP A 174 -24.26 7.25 4.17
N ALA A 175 -24.75 8.27 3.47
CA ALA A 175 -26.18 8.45 3.17
C ALA A 175 -26.68 7.36 2.21
N ARG A 176 -25.92 6.99 1.18
CA ARG A 176 -26.26 5.89 0.27
C ARG A 176 -26.19 4.54 0.97
N SER A 177 -25.19 4.29 1.81
CA SER A 177 -25.11 3.08 2.62
C SER A 177 -26.28 3.00 3.61
N ARG A 178 -26.69 4.12 4.22
CA ARG A 178 -27.91 4.20 5.05
C ARG A 178 -29.18 3.94 4.25
N ALA A 179 -29.31 4.50 3.05
CA ALA A 179 -30.48 4.33 2.19
C ALA A 179 -30.62 2.89 1.68
N ILE A 180 -29.52 2.26 1.25
CA ILE A 180 -29.51 0.85 0.82
C ILE A 180 -29.85 -0.08 1.98
N VAL A 181 -29.35 0.20 3.18
CA VAL A 181 -29.73 -0.56 4.39
C VAL A 181 -31.22 -0.38 4.69
N LEU A 182 -31.77 0.84 4.57
CA LEU A 182 -33.21 1.10 4.73
C LEU A 182 -34.05 0.37 3.68
N GLU A 183 -33.59 0.30 2.44
CA GLU A 183 -34.27 -0.37 1.33
C GLU A 183 -34.23 -1.91 1.47
N MET A 184 -33.14 -2.45 2.06
CA MET A 184 -33.00 -3.88 2.35
C MET A 184 -33.83 -4.34 3.56
N ILE A 185 -34.27 -3.41 4.42
CA ILE A 185 -35.22 -3.64 5.51
C ILE A 185 -36.62 -3.40 4.93
N GLY A 186 -37.12 -4.38 4.19
CA GLY A 186 -38.50 -4.38 3.72
C GLY A 186 -39.48 -4.26 4.91
N ASP A 187 -40.44 -3.35 4.77
CA ASP A 187 -41.59 -3.05 5.64
C ASP A 187 -41.36 -2.08 6.82
N LEU A 188 -41.19 -0.80 6.49
CA LEU A 188 -41.82 0.31 7.21
C LEU A 188 -42.53 1.23 6.19
N PRO A 189 -43.67 1.84 6.54
CA PRO A 189 -44.54 2.54 5.59
C PRO A 189 -43.83 3.76 4.99
N GLU A 190 -43.81 3.81 3.66
CA GLU A 190 -43.41 4.91 2.75
C GLU A 190 -42.07 5.61 3.05
N ALA A 191 -41.14 5.40 2.11
CA ALA A 191 -39.73 5.81 2.05
C ALA A 191 -39.43 7.34 2.08
N GLU A 192 -40.30 8.15 2.69
CA GLU A 192 -40.07 9.59 2.91
C GLU A 192 -40.21 10.02 4.38
N ALA A 193 -40.56 9.10 5.30
CA ALA A 193 -40.55 9.41 6.72
C ALA A 193 -39.10 9.42 7.24
N ALA A 194 -38.62 10.59 7.68
CA ALA A 194 -37.42 10.65 8.52
C ALA A 194 -37.60 9.64 9.69
N PRO A 195 -36.56 8.85 10.04
CA PRO A 195 -36.67 7.96 11.18
C PRO A 195 -37.08 8.80 12.39
N PRO A 196 -38.00 8.31 13.25
CA PRO A 196 -38.47 9.08 14.39
C PRO A 196 -37.29 9.60 15.21
N ASP A 197 -37.35 10.86 15.66
CA ASP A 197 -36.26 11.50 16.43
C ASP A 197 -35.88 10.75 17.73
N SER A 198 -36.66 9.74 18.12
CA SER A 198 -36.45 8.89 19.29
C SER A 198 -35.76 7.55 18.98
N VAL A 199 -35.35 7.27 17.74
CA VAL A 199 -34.69 6.01 17.37
C VAL A 199 -33.22 6.22 17.03
N LEU A 200 -32.35 5.48 17.72
CA LEU A 200 -30.91 5.51 17.53
C LEU A 200 -30.44 4.28 16.73
N PHE A 201 -29.63 4.52 15.70
CA PHE A 201 -29.01 3.47 14.90
C PHE A 201 -27.57 3.23 15.37
N VAL A 202 -27.29 2.02 15.86
CA VAL A 202 -25.97 1.60 16.36
C VAL A 202 -25.30 0.71 15.32
N CYS A 203 -24.05 1.03 14.96
CA CYS A 203 -23.27 0.27 13.99
C CYS A 203 -21.95 -0.24 14.58
N LYS A 204 -21.27 -1.12 13.84
CA LYS A 204 -19.98 -1.73 14.24
C LYS A 204 -20.03 -2.53 15.55
N LEU A 205 -21.19 -3.07 15.89
CA LEU A 205 -21.34 -3.95 17.05
C LEU A 205 -20.43 -5.18 16.93
N ASN A 206 -20.12 -5.80 18.06
CA ASN A 206 -19.50 -7.11 18.07
C ASN A 206 -20.58 -8.14 17.66
N PRO A 207 -20.27 -9.13 16.80
CA PRO A 207 -21.21 -10.21 16.49
C PRO A 207 -21.76 -10.96 17.70
N VAL A 208 -21.05 -10.90 18.84
CA VAL A 208 -21.42 -11.55 20.10
C VAL A 208 -22.37 -10.70 20.96
N THR A 209 -22.46 -9.38 20.71
CA THR A 209 -23.33 -8.48 21.47
C THR A 209 -24.80 -8.82 21.24
N THR A 210 -25.57 -8.93 22.33
CA THR A 210 -27.01 -9.25 22.29
C THR A 210 -27.89 -8.03 22.50
N GLU A 211 -29.17 -8.16 22.18
CA GLU A 211 -30.18 -7.13 22.37
C GLU A 211 -30.28 -6.72 23.85
N GLU A 212 -30.19 -7.69 24.77
CA GLU A 212 -30.19 -7.48 26.23
C GLU A 212 -29.00 -6.62 26.67
N ASP A 213 -27.81 -6.84 26.10
CA ASP A 213 -26.61 -6.05 26.42
C ASP A 213 -26.79 -4.59 26.03
N LEU A 214 -27.38 -4.35 24.85
CA LEU A 214 -27.67 -3.00 24.36
C LEU A 214 -28.74 -2.32 25.23
N GLU A 215 -29.81 -3.01 25.60
CA GLU A 215 -30.81 -2.48 26.51
C GLU A 215 -30.18 -2.05 27.84
N ILE A 216 -29.30 -2.87 28.43
CA ILE A 216 -28.60 -2.55 29.68
C ILE A 216 -27.74 -1.29 29.51
N ILE A 217 -26.97 -1.20 28.42
CA ILE A 217 -26.06 -0.07 28.18
C ILE A 217 -26.84 1.22 27.93
N PHE A 218 -27.88 1.16 27.11
CA PHE A 218 -28.65 2.32 26.68
C PHE A 218 -29.73 2.74 27.70
N SER A 219 -30.19 1.85 28.58
CA SER A 219 -31.11 2.16 29.69
C SER A 219 -30.58 3.24 30.65
N ARG A 220 -29.27 3.46 30.66
CA ARG A 220 -28.62 4.52 31.46
C ARG A 220 -29.00 5.94 31.00
N PHE A 221 -29.42 6.11 29.74
CA PHE A 221 -29.72 7.42 29.17
C PHE A 221 -31.23 7.72 29.10
N GLY A 222 -32.06 6.68 29.13
CA GLY A 222 -33.52 6.77 29.19
C GLY A 222 -34.17 5.39 29.08
N THR A 223 -35.50 5.34 29.08
CA THR A 223 -36.22 4.08 28.94
C THR A 223 -36.13 3.62 27.48
N VAL A 224 -35.54 2.45 27.25
CA VAL A 224 -35.52 1.80 25.94
C VAL A 224 -36.89 1.16 25.71
N VAL A 225 -37.57 1.59 24.66
CA VAL A 225 -38.91 1.13 24.26
C VAL A 225 -38.81 -0.06 23.32
N ASP A 226 -37.78 -0.08 22.48
CA ASP A 226 -37.54 -1.12 21.50
C ASP A 226 -36.03 -1.28 21.26
N CYS A 227 -35.55 -2.51 21.15
CA CYS A 227 -34.16 -2.81 20.84
C CYS A 227 -34.09 -4.04 19.95
N SER A 228 -33.60 -3.86 18.72
CA SER A 228 -33.58 -4.92 17.71
C SER A 228 -32.24 -4.95 16.99
N ILE A 229 -31.51 -6.07 17.10
CA ILE A 229 -30.30 -6.34 16.32
C ILE A 229 -30.69 -6.96 14.98
N LEU A 230 -30.10 -6.45 13.90
CA LEU A 230 -30.30 -6.99 12.57
C LEU A 230 -29.47 -8.26 12.38
N ARG A 231 -30.12 -9.31 11.90
CA ARG A 231 -29.51 -10.63 11.66
C ARG A 231 -29.71 -11.05 10.21
N ASP A 232 -28.75 -11.78 9.64
CA ASP A 232 -28.88 -12.37 8.32
C ASP A 232 -30.02 -13.40 8.34
N GLN A 233 -31.01 -13.26 7.46
CA GLN A 233 -32.18 -14.15 7.39
C GLN A 233 -31.82 -15.60 7.04
N ARG A 234 -30.65 -15.85 6.45
CA ARG A 234 -30.22 -17.18 6.04
C ARG A 234 -29.36 -17.88 7.08
N THR A 235 -28.50 -17.15 7.79
CA THR A 235 -27.55 -17.74 8.76
C THR A 235 -27.92 -17.46 10.21
N GLY A 236 -28.76 -16.47 10.48
CA GLY A 236 -29.10 -16.00 11.83
C GLY A 236 -27.98 -15.19 12.49
N ASP A 237 -26.87 -14.94 11.79
CA ASP A 237 -25.72 -14.22 12.31
C ASP A 237 -26.03 -12.72 12.45
N SER A 238 -25.52 -12.09 13.51
CA SER A 238 -25.64 -10.64 13.70
C SER A 238 -24.93 -9.91 12.56
N LEU A 239 -25.65 -9.03 11.87
CA LEU A 239 -25.09 -8.11 10.88
C LEU A 239 -24.29 -6.98 11.53
N CYS A 240 -24.13 -6.99 12.85
CA CYS A 240 -23.41 -5.99 13.63
C CYS A 240 -24.07 -4.59 13.60
N TYR A 241 -25.39 -4.55 13.40
CA TYR A 241 -26.22 -3.35 13.43
C TYR A 241 -27.41 -3.53 14.37
N ALA A 242 -27.83 -2.45 15.04
CA ALA A 242 -29.01 -2.44 15.88
C ALA A 242 -29.80 -1.13 15.80
N PHE A 243 -31.08 -1.22 16.09
CA PHE A 243 -31.95 -0.08 16.36
C PHE A 243 -32.33 -0.06 17.83
N VAL A 244 -32.18 1.10 18.47
CA VAL A 244 -32.55 1.33 19.86
C VAL A 244 -33.54 2.50 19.91
N GLY A 245 -34.80 2.21 20.17
CA GLY A 245 -35.86 3.18 20.36
C GLY A 245 -35.96 3.63 21.81
N PHE A 246 -36.06 4.94 22.03
CA PHE A 246 -36.26 5.56 23.34
C PHE A 246 -37.67 6.12 23.50
N ASP A 247 -38.08 6.31 24.75
CA ASP A 247 -39.34 6.98 25.11
C ASP A 247 -39.29 8.50 24.86
N SER A 248 -38.10 9.10 24.91
CA SER A 248 -37.87 10.53 24.78
C SER A 248 -36.76 10.84 23.79
N ARG A 249 -36.97 11.88 22.99
CA ARG A 249 -35.95 12.43 22.09
C ARG A 249 -34.70 12.90 22.85
N GLU A 250 -34.88 13.48 24.04
CA GLU A 250 -33.78 13.99 24.86
C GLU A 250 -32.85 12.85 25.32
N ALA A 251 -33.43 11.68 25.62
CA ALA A 251 -32.66 10.49 25.98
C ALA A 251 -31.86 9.95 24.78
N CYS A 252 -32.47 9.95 23.59
CA CYS A 252 -31.82 9.56 22.33
C CYS A 252 -30.62 10.46 22.00
N GLU A 253 -30.79 11.79 22.06
CA GLU A 253 -29.70 12.74 21.81
C GLU A 253 -28.57 12.61 22.85
N ALA A 254 -28.92 12.42 24.13
CA ALA A 254 -27.94 12.20 25.20
C ALA A 254 -27.15 10.90 25.02
N ALA A 255 -27.82 9.82 24.59
CA ALA A 255 -27.18 8.55 24.26
C ALA A 255 -26.24 8.70 23.06
N TYR A 256 -26.67 9.37 21.99
CA TYR A 256 -25.86 9.62 20.81
C TYR A 256 -24.54 10.33 21.14
N HIS A 257 -24.61 11.43 21.89
CA HIS A 257 -23.41 12.19 22.22
C HIS A 257 -22.45 11.45 23.17
N LYS A 258 -22.98 10.62 24.08
CA LYS A 258 -22.16 9.94 25.09
C LYS A 258 -21.64 8.58 24.65
N MET A 259 -22.32 7.92 23.71
CA MET A 259 -21.95 6.58 23.23
C MET A 259 -21.13 6.61 21.95
N ASN A 260 -21.04 7.76 21.27
CA ASN A 260 -20.19 7.90 20.09
C ASN A 260 -18.72 7.59 20.44
N ASN A 261 -18.16 6.57 19.79
CA ASN A 261 -16.79 6.09 19.93
C ASN A 261 -16.47 5.40 21.27
N VAL A 262 -17.49 4.91 21.98
CA VAL A 262 -17.36 4.15 23.22
C VAL A 262 -17.08 2.67 22.91
N LEU A 263 -16.27 2.03 23.76
CA LEU A 263 -15.95 0.61 23.64
C LEU A 263 -17.06 -0.24 24.27
N ILE A 264 -17.67 -1.11 23.46
CA ILE A 264 -18.58 -2.20 23.86
C ILE A 264 -17.99 -3.50 23.33
N ASP A 265 -17.78 -4.49 24.19
CA ASP A 265 -17.26 -5.83 23.84
C ASP A 265 -16.04 -5.77 22.91
N ASP A 266 -15.04 -4.95 23.28
CA ASP A 266 -13.79 -4.72 22.54
C ASP A 266 -13.94 -4.08 21.14
N ARG A 267 -15.11 -3.54 20.80
CA ARG A 267 -15.35 -2.72 19.59
C ARG A 267 -15.82 -1.31 19.93
N ARG A 268 -15.33 -0.33 19.17
CA ARG A 268 -15.81 1.06 19.25
C ARG A 268 -17.06 1.19 18.39
N ILE A 269 -18.15 1.64 19.01
CA ILE A 269 -19.45 1.85 18.37
C ILE A 269 -19.78 3.33 18.20
#